data_AF-G9XB58-F1
#
_entry.id   AF-G9XB58-F1
#
_cell.length_a   1.000
_cell.length_b   1.000
_cell.length_c   1.000
_cell.angle_alpha   90.00
_cell.angle_beta   90.00
_cell.angle_gamma   90.00
#
_symmetry.space_group_name_H-M   'P 1'
#
loop_
_entity.id
_entity.type
_entity.pdbx_description
1 polymer ?
#
loop_
_entity_poly.entity_id
_entity_poly.type
_entity_poly.pdbx_seq_one_letter_code
_entity_poly.pdbx_strand_id
1 'polypeptide(L)'
;MLLNNWLKFDDVELNDYLNRELEITDKGQVKSTATNLITVLVNPSFCKEQSIISGNIFFDSCSRTIQFYGKLKGEKHSELEIRKWNDHMTNVLGVEIEREFGIKYSKNRMEDAITFVAHKRTVNLPAMYMKSLSYDGREHIKKLLPKYLGAEDTALNSWIMKHVLVGMVKRVFNPGCKFDELMVLTGIQGVGKTSFIEKLALLPEWYCSLNNIKGKDAVSNLVGKVVVELEEFVALRNTKSADEAKLFISARTSTVRLPYERFSTDVKRTCILIATTNDGTFLGDFSGERRYLPVEVMKDNIQIP
;
A
#
# COMPACT_ATOMS: atom_id res chain seq x y z
N MET A 1 -17.68 -5.05 -2.81
CA MET A 1 -16.52 -5.87 -2.40
C MET A 1 -15.74 -6.30 -3.62
N LEU A 2 -14.44 -6.05 -3.65
CA LEU A 2 -13.56 -6.67 -4.62
C LEU A 2 -13.25 -8.07 -4.09
N LEU A 3 -13.65 -9.11 -4.83
CA LEU A 3 -13.19 -10.46 -4.55
C LEU A 3 -11.66 -10.47 -4.67
N ASN A 4 -10.97 -10.83 -3.59
CA ASN A 4 -9.51 -10.86 -3.51
C ASN A 4 -8.86 -12.02 -4.31
N ASN A 5 -9.52 -12.46 -5.39
CA ASN A 5 -9.10 -13.55 -6.28
C ASN A 5 -7.80 -13.25 -7.04
N TRP A 6 -7.29 -12.02 -6.93
CA TRP A 6 -6.03 -11.57 -7.50
C TRP A 6 -4.82 -11.89 -6.60
N LEU A 7 -5.04 -12.25 -5.33
CA LEU A 7 -3.96 -12.65 -4.41
C LEU A 7 -3.42 -14.03 -4.78
N LYS A 8 -2.12 -14.10 -5.02
CA LYS A 8 -1.36 -15.32 -5.25
C LYS A 8 -0.15 -15.32 -4.34
N PHE A 9 0.02 -16.39 -3.58
CA PHE A 9 1.15 -16.60 -2.70
C PHE A 9 1.96 -17.79 -3.20
N ASP A 10 3.27 -17.70 -3.03
CA ASP A 10 4.20 -18.78 -3.35
C ASP A 10 4.93 -19.20 -2.07
N ASP A 11 5.10 -20.51 -1.92
CA ASP A 11 5.72 -21.15 -0.75
C ASP A 11 7.11 -21.72 -1.08
N VAL A 12 7.70 -21.39 -2.24
CA VAL A 12 9.04 -21.85 -2.66
C VAL A 12 10.10 -21.64 -1.56
N GLU A 13 10.11 -20.49 -0.90
CA GLU A 13 11.09 -20.22 0.18
C GLU A 13 10.78 -20.96 1.50
N LEU A 14 9.62 -21.62 1.60
CA LEU A 14 9.17 -22.39 2.76
C LEU A 14 9.18 -23.90 2.53
N ASN A 15 9.74 -24.38 1.41
CA ASN A 15 9.76 -25.80 1.04
C ASN A 15 10.27 -26.71 2.15
N ASP A 16 11.31 -26.29 2.88
CA ASP A 16 11.89 -27.04 4.00
C ASP A 16 10.92 -27.29 5.16
N TYR A 17 9.80 -26.57 5.22
CA TYR A 17 8.78 -26.69 6.25
C TYR A 17 7.49 -27.33 5.76
N LEU A 18 7.21 -27.33 4.44
CA LEU A 18 5.93 -27.79 3.89
C LEU A 18 5.64 -29.26 4.16
N ASN A 19 6.67 -30.10 4.19
CA ASN A 19 6.56 -31.55 4.45
C ASN A 19 7.36 -31.98 5.68
N ARG A 20 7.81 -31.04 6.50
CA ARG A 20 8.61 -31.33 7.68
C ARG A 20 7.74 -31.94 8.78
N GLU A 21 8.22 -33.00 9.40
CA GLU A 21 7.61 -33.58 10.60
C GLU A 21 7.99 -32.78 11.86
N LEU A 22 7.16 -32.88 12.89
CA LEU A 22 7.44 -32.23 14.16
C LEU A 22 8.53 -32.99 14.92
N GLU A 23 9.57 -32.28 15.34
CA GLU A 23 10.59 -32.87 16.20
C GLU A 23 10.00 -33.22 17.58
N ILE A 24 10.29 -34.42 18.05
CA ILE A 24 9.90 -34.93 19.37
C ILE A 24 11.10 -35.03 20.30
N THR A 25 10.83 -34.98 21.60
CA THR A 25 11.78 -35.25 22.68
C THR A 25 11.95 -36.75 22.89
N ASP A 26 12.97 -37.17 23.62
CA ASP A 26 13.18 -38.57 24.01
C ASP A 26 12.01 -39.16 24.80
N LYS A 27 11.17 -38.31 25.40
CA LYS A 27 9.95 -38.68 26.13
C LYS A 27 8.70 -38.75 25.24
N GLY A 28 8.85 -38.60 23.92
CA GLY A 28 7.74 -38.63 22.95
C GLY A 28 6.89 -37.35 22.88
N GLN A 29 7.27 -36.28 23.59
CA GLN A 29 6.57 -34.99 23.53
C GLN A 29 7.09 -34.13 22.38
N VAL A 30 6.22 -33.38 21.70
CA VAL A 30 6.62 -32.43 20.65
C VAL A 30 7.52 -31.33 21.25
N LYS A 31 8.66 -31.03 20.61
CA LYS A 31 9.56 -29.98 21.08
C LYS A 31 8.95 -28.59 20.87
N SER A 32 9.15 -27.70 21.84
CA SER A 32 8.72 -26.30 21.79
C SER A 32 9.76 -25.39 21.11
N THR A 33 10.05 -25.67 19.83
CA THR A 33 11.05 -24.93 19.02
C THR A 33 10.40 -23.96 18.03
N ALA A 34 11.17 -22.96 17.58
CA ALA A 34 10.73 -22.06 16.52
C ALA A 34 10.49 -22.83 15.19
N THR A 35 11.30 -23.83 14.88
CA THR A 35 11.14 -24.67 13.67
C THR A 35 9.84 -25.45 13.69
N ASN A 36 9.44 -26.02 14.84
CA ASN A 36 8.14 -26.69 14.97
C ASN A 36 6.98 -25.69 14.88
N LEU A 37 7.10 -24.49 15.46
CA LEU A 37 6.10 -23.42 15.29
C LEU A 37 5.92 -23.02 13.82
N ILE A 38 7.02 -22.78 13.10
CA ILE A 38 6.98 -22.47 11.65
C ILE A 38 6.34 -23.64 10.87
N THR A 39 6.70 -24.87 11.22
CA THR A 39 6.18 -26.08 10.58
C THR A 39 4.66 -26.17 10.73
N VAL A 40 4.11 -26.04 11.94
CA VAL A 40 2.65 -26.14 12.14
C VAL A 40 1.87 -25.03 11.43
N LEU A 41 2.48 -23.86 11.20
CA LEU A 41 1.86 -22.74 10.49
C LEU A 41 1.81 -22.94 8.97
N VAL A 42 2.78 -23.65 8.40
CA VAL A 42 3.01 -23.70 6.96
C VAL A 42 2.59 -25.04 6.34
N ASN A 43 2.96 -26.15 6.98
CA ASN A 43 2.63 -27.50 6.51
C ASN A 43 1.10 -27.71 6.55
N PRO A 44 0.48 -28.11 5.43
CA PRO A 44 -0.97 -28.31 5.33
C PRO A 44 -1.57 -29.28 6.35
N SER A 45 -0.80 -30.26 6.81
CA SER A 45 -1.25 -31.35 7.71
C SER A 45 -1.38 -30.96 9.19
N PHE A 46 -1.21 -29.67 9.52
CA PHE A 46 -1.29 -29.16 10.90
C PHE A 46 -2.37 -28.08 11.03
N CYS A 47 -2.00 -26.81 11.24
CA CYS A 47 -2.98 -25.76 11.56
C CYS A 47 -4.02 -25.57 10.45
N LYS A 48 -3.66 -25.82 9.19
CA LYS A 48 -4.57 -25.72 8.05
C LYS A 48 -5.61 -26.84 8.07
N GLU A 49 -5.20 -28.10 8.24
CA GLU A 49 -6.09 -29.25 8.38
C GLU A 49 -7.05 -29.10 9.57
N GLN A 50 -6.55 -28.61 10.70
CA GLN A 50 -7.36 -28.37 11.90
C GLN A 50 -8.21 -27.09 11.84
N SER A 51 -8.20 -26.39 10.68
CA SER A 51 -8.90 -25.11 10.51
C SER A 51 -8.58 -24.06 11.59
N ILE A 52 -7.39 -24.16 12.19
CA ILE A 52 -6.85 -23.16 13.14
C ILE A 52 -6.56 -21.87 12.38
N ILE A 53 -5.94 -22.01 11.20
CA ILE A 53 -5.68 -20.93 10.25
C ILE A 53 -6.05 -21.40 8.84
N SER A 54 -6.90 -20.64 8.17
CA SER A 54 -7.23 -20.83 6.76
C SER A 54 -6.83 -19.57 6.01
N GLY A 55 -5.78 -19.63 5.20
CA GLY A 55 -5.25 -18.48 4.47
C GLY A 55 -3.76 -18.29 4.66
N ASN A 56 -3.28 -17.07 4.39
CA ASN A 56 -1.86 -16.76 4.30
C ASN A 56 -1.47 -15.56 5.15
N ILE A 57 -0.41 -15.75 5.94
CA ILE A 57 0.35 -14.68 6.59
C ILE A 57 1.46 -14.27 5.62
N PHE A 58 1.62 -12.98 5.37
CA PHE A 58 2.55 -12.48 4.37
C PHE A 58 3.05 -11.07 4.72
N PHE A 59 4.17 -10.66 4.14
CA PHE A 59 4.71 -9.30 4.32
C PHE A 59 4.37 -8.46 3.09
N ASP A 60 3.64 -7.35 3.26
CA ASP A 60 3.47 -6.38 2.19
C ASP A 60 4.63 -5.38 2.19
N SER A 61 5.47 -5.46 1.17
CA SER A 61 6.62 -4.57 0.96
C SER A 61 6.23 -3.12 0.69
N CYS A 62 5.00 -2.84 0.24
CA CYS A 62 4.52 -1.47 0.02
C CYS A 62 4.18 -0.79 1.35
N SER A 63 3.32 -1.41 2.17
CA SER A 63 2.97 -0.90 3.51
C SER A 63 4.02 -1.16 4.58
N ARG A 64 4.96 -2.07 4.32
CA ARG A 64 5.98 -2.58 5.26
C ARG A 64 5.36 -3.15 6.54
N THR A 65 4.25 -3.87 6.39
CA THR A 65 3.58 -4.52 7.51
C THR A 65 3.28 -5.97 7.20
N ILE A 66 3.23 -6.79 8.25
CA ILE A 66 2.70 -8.15 8.15
C ILE A 66 1.18 -8.06 7.98
N GLN A 67 0.67 -8.81 7.01
CA GLN A 67 -0.72 -8.89 6.64
C GLN A 67 -1.19 -10.34 6.75
N PHE A 68 -2.50 -10.48 6.87
CA PHE A 68 -3.20 -11.75 6.80
C PHE A 68 -4.33 -11.66 5.80
N TYR A 69 -4.42 -12.66 4.93
CA TYR A 69 -5.58 -12.90 4.10
C TYR A 69 -6.12 -14.28 4.43
N GLY A 70 -7.23 -14.34 5.14
CA GLY A 70 -7.73 -15.59 5.66
C GLY A 70 -8.68 -15.46 6.85
N LYS A 71 -8.84 -16.58 7.54
CA LYS A 71 -9.68 -16.75 8.71
C LYS A 71 -8.92 -17.52 9.80
N LEU A 72 -9.09 -17.09 11.04
CA LEU A 72 -8.67 -17.82 12.23
C LEU A 72 -9.86 -18.55 12.86
N LYS A 73 -9.58 -19.63 13.57
CA LYS A 73 -10.59 -20.40 14.31
C LYS A 73 -11.40 -19.51 15.24
N GLY A 74 -12.72 -19.67 15.22
CA GLY A 74 -13.66 -18.90 16.03
C GLY A 74 -14.16 -17.59 15.40
N GLU A 75 -13.55 -17.12 14.29
CA GLU A 75 -14.06 -15.93 13.61
C GLU A 75 -15.39 -16.22 12.88
N LYS A 76 -16.32 -15.26 12.89
CA LYS A 76 -17.67 -15.44 12.34
C LYS A 76 -17.91 -14.75 11.00
N HIS A 77 -16.98 -13.93 10.52
CA HIS A 77 -17.16 -13.25 9.24
C HIS A 77 -17.11 -14.26 8.07
N SER A 78 -17.95 -13.99 7.07
CA SER A 78 -18.10 -14.79 5.85
C SER A 78 -17.09 -14.41 4.77
N GLU A 79 -16.61 -13.17 4.77
CA GLU A 79 -15.77 -12.64 3.71
C GLU A 79 -14.29 -12.60 4.12
N LEU A 80 -13.43 -13.05 3.19
CA LEU A 80 -11.98 -13.00 3.39
C LEU A 80 -11.46 -11.62 3.00
N GLU A 81 -10.90 -10.93 3.98
CA GLU A 81 -10.31 -9.59 3.81
C GLU A 81 -8.81 -9.62 4.13
N ILE A 82 -8.07 -8.72 3.49
CA ILE A 82 -6.69 -8.44 3.87
C ILE A 82 -6.74 -7.57 5.12
N ARG A 83 -6.08 -8.02 6.20
CA ARG A 83 -5.99 -7.25 7.43
C ARG A 83 -4.57 -7.25 7.99
N LYS A 84 -4.21 -6.14 8.63
CA LYS A 84 -2.92 -6.03 9.33
C LYS A 84 -2.87 -7.07 10.43
N TRP A 85 -1.77 -7.82 10.46
CA TRP A 85 -1.50 -8.74 11.56
C TRP A 85 -1.38 -7.97 12.88
N ASN A 86 -1.89 -8.53 13.96
CA ASN A 86 -1.90 -7.88 15.27
C ASN A 86 -1.72 -8.89 16.42
N ASP A 87 -1.49 -8.36 17.62
CA ASP A 87 -1.25 -9.14 18.84
C ASP A 87 -2.39 -10.11 19.17
N HIS A 88 -3.64 -9.73 18.90
CA HIS A 88 -4.77 -10.62 19.15
C HIS A 88 -4.70 -11.88 18.28
N MET A 89 -4.35 -11.72 17.00
CA MET A 89 -4.17 -12.83 16.07
C MET A 89 -2.99 -13.73 16.48
N THR A 90 -1.87 -13.13 16.91
CA THR A 90 -0.73 -13.88 17.49
C THR A 90 -1.18 -14.74 18.67
N ASN A 91 -1.96 -14.16 19.59
CA ASN A 91 -2.41 -14.86 20.79
C ASN A 91 -3.38 -16.01 20.46
N VAL A 92 -4.37 -15.79 19.60
CA VAL A 92 -5.33 -16.83 19.18
C VAL A 92 -4.58 -18.00 18.56
N LEU A 93 -3.67 -17.71 17.63
CA LEU A 93 -2.89 -18.72 16.93
C LEU A 93 -2.01 -19.52 17.89
N GLY A 94 -1.34 -18.85 18.82
CA GLY A 94 -0.51 -19.49 19.83
C GLY A 94 -1.30 -20.42 20.76
N VAL A 95 -2.44 -19.96 21.29
CA VAL A 95 -3.29 -20.76 22.20
C VAL A 95 -3.81 -22.01 21.50
N GLU A 96 -4.29 -21.89 20.26
CA GLU A 96 -4.78 -23.05 19.51
C GLU A 96 -3.65 -24.03 19.14
N ILE A 97 -2.45 -23.54 18.83
CA ILE A 97 -1.27 -24.38 18.59
C ILE A 97 -0.84 -25.14 19.84
N GLU A 98 -0.80 -24.48 21.00
CA GLU A 98 -0.45 -25.12 22.26
C GLU A 98 -1.48 -26.20 22.62
N ARG A 99 -2.77 -25.88 22.46
CA ARG A 99 -3.88 -26.80 22.73
C ARG A 99 -3.84 -28.04 21.84
N GLU A 100 -3.63 -27.87 20.54
CA GLU A 100 -3.74 -28.95 19.55
C GLU A 100 -2.47 -29.79 19.45
N PHE A 101 -1.30 -29.16 19.51
CA PHE A 101 -0.01 -29.81 19.25
C PHE A 101 0.91 -29.91 20.48
N GLY A 102 0.51 -29.34 21.63
CA GLY A 102 1.32 -29.32 22.85
C GLY A 102 2.57 -28.45 22.77
N ILE A 103 2.69 -27.59 21.73
CA ILE A 103 3.85 -26.73 21.51
C ILE A 103 3.70 -25.48 22.36
N LYS A 104 4.47 -25.38 23.45
CA LYS A 104 4.52 -24.18 24.29
C LYS A 104 5.19 -23.03 23.54
N TYR A 105 4.68 -21.82 23.73
CA TYR A 105 5.23 -20.63 23.08
C TYR A 105 5.42 -19.48 24.08
N SER A 106 6.36 -18.59 23.77
CA SER A 106 6.40 -17.25 24.32
C SER A 106 5.94 -16.27 23.26
N LYS A 107 5.43 -15.09 23.66
CA LYS A 107 5.00 -14.04 22.73
C LYS A 107 6.07 -13.74 21.67
N ASN A 108 7.30 -13.45 22.11
CA ASN A 108 8.41 -13.14 21.21
C ASN A 108 8.71 -14.28 20.22
N ARG A 109 8.72 -15.55 20.69
CA ARG A 109 9.00 -16.69 19.80
C ARG A 109 7.92 -16.87 18.73
N MET A 110 6.66 -16.61 19.10
CA MET A 110 5.54 -16.68 18.17
C MET A 110 5.62 -15.53 17.14
N GLU A 111 5.94 -14.32 17.59
CA GLU A 111 6.17 -13.16 16.72
C GLU A 111 7.33 -13.40 15.75
N ASP A 112 8.43 -13.99 16.21
CA ASP A 112 9.58 -14.36 15.37
C ASP A 112 9.17 -15.37 14.29
N ALA A 113 8.37 -16.39 14.65
CA ALA A 113 7.88 -17.40 13.69
C ALA A 113 6.92 -16.78 12.65
N ILE A 114 5.99 -15.92 13.09
CA ILE A 114 5.07 -15.19 12.21
C ILE A 114 5.85 -14.27 11.26
N THR A 115 6.83 -13.53 11.78
CA THR A 115 7.70 -12.64 11.01
C THR A 115 8.50 -13.43 9.97
N PHE A 116 9.07 -14.57 10.36
CA PHE A 116 9.79 -15.45 9.44
C PHE A 116 8.88 -15.92 8.30
N VAL A 117 7.71 -16.47 8.61
CA VAL A 117 6.75 -16.94 7.58
C VAL A 117 6.29 -15.79 6.69
N ALA A 118 5.98 -14.63 7.26
CA ALA A 118 5.52 -13.46 6.53
C ALA A 118 6.55 -12.98 5.50
N HIS A 119 7.81 -12.86 5.91
CA HIS A 119 8.89 -12.40 5.02
C HIS A 119 9.20 -13.40 3.91
N LYS A 120 9.01 -14.70 4.16
CA LYS A 120 9.13 -15.76 3.14
C LYS A 120 8.02 -15.71 2.09
N ARG A 121 6.93 -14.99 2.38
CA ARG A 121 5.82 -14.67 1.47
C ARG A 121 5.76 -13.16 1.19
N THR A 122 6.90 -12.52 0.91
CA THR A 122 6.89 -11.08 0.63
C THR A 122 6.19 -10.77 -0.70
N VAL A 123 5.25 -9.81 -0.66
CA VAL A 123 4.51 -9.34 -1.84
C VAL A 123 4.51 -7.82 -1.92
N ASN A 124 4.05 -7.27 -3.05
CA ASN A 124 3.68 -5.86 -3.17
C ASN A 124 2.20 -5.80 -3.58
N LEU A 125 1.33 -5.46 -2.65
CA LEU A 125 -0.12 -5.54 -2.85
C LEU A 125 -0.61 -4.66 -4.03
N PRO A 126 -0.24 -3.37 -4.12
CA PRO A 126 -0.57 -2.56 -5.31
C PRO A 126 -0.10 -3.18 -6.62
N ALA A 127 1.14 -3.70 -6.67
CA ALA A 127 1.71 -4.28 -7.88
C ALA A 127 0.96 -5.56 -8.30
N MET A 128 0.59 -6.42 -7.34
CA MET A 128 -0.20 -7.61 -7.61
C MET A 128 -1.60 -7.26 -8.12
N TYR A 129 -2.27 -6.31 -7.47
CA TYR A 129 -3.57 -5.85 -7.92
C TYR A 129 -3.52 -5.29 -9.33
N MET A 130 -2.57 -4.37 -9.61
CA MET A 130 -2.40 -3.79 -10.95
C MET A 130 -2.10 -4.86 -12.02
N LYS A 131 -1.32 -5.90 -11.69
CA LYS A 131 -1.06 -7.05 -12.58
C LYS A 131 -2.30 -7.91 -12.84
N SER A 132 -3.28 -7.89 -11.95
CA SER A 132 -4.50 -8.69 -12.08
C SER A 132 -5.58 -8.03 -12.93
N LEU A 133 -5.46 -6.72 -13.18
CA LEU A 133 -6.42 -5.97 -13.98
C LEU A 133 -6.39 -6.44 -15.43
N SER A 134 -7.57 -6.57 -16.03
CA SER A 134 -7.72 -6.84 -17.46
C SER A 134 -7.81 -5.53 -18.24
N TYR A 135 -7.29 -5.54 -19.47
CA TYR A 135 -7.39 -4.42 -20.39
C TYR A 135 -8.39 -4.76 -21.50
N ASP A 136 -9.39 -3.89 -21.69
CA ASP A 136 -10.45 -4.07 -22.68
C ASP A 136 -10.10 -3.53 -24.09
N GLY A 137 -8.87 -3.07 -24.29
CA GLY A 137 -8.40 -2.56 -25.59
C GLY A 137 -8.82 -1.12 -25.91
N ARG A 138 -9.54 -0.42 -25.01
CA ARG A 138 -10.09 0.91 -25.30
C ARG A 138 -9.26 2.04 -24.68
N GLU A 139 -9.40 3.24 -25.23
CA GLU A 139 -8.74 4.45 -24.72
C GLU A 139 -9.59 5.16 -23.66
N HIS A 140 -9.49 4.72 -22.41
CA HIS A 140 -10.24 5.31 -21.28
C HIS A 140 -9.56 6.53 -20.65
N ILE A 141 -8.23 6.54 -20.62
CA ILE A 141 -7.44 7.55 -19.88
C ILE A 141 -7.76 8.97 -20.34
N LYS A 142 -7.86 9.20 -21.67
CA LYS A 142 -8.12 10.53 -22.24
C LYS A 142 -9.45 11.14 -21.77
N LYS A 143 -10.42 10.29 -21.40
CA LYS A 143 -11.75 10.72 -20.97
C LYS A 143 -11.84 11.02 -19.48
N LEU A 144 -10.83 10.68 -18.68
CA LEU A 144 -10.92 10.80 -17.21
C LEU A 144 -11.07 12.26 -16.76
N LEU A 145 -10.18 13.16 -17.21
CA LEU A 145 -10.23 14.57 -16.80
C LEU A 145 -11.48 15.28 -17.35
N PRO A 146 -11.85 15.17 -18.65
CA PRO A 146 -13.04 15.84 -19.14
C PRO A 146 -14.33 15.33 -18.50
N LYS A 147 -14.47 14.00 -18.33
CA LYS A 147 -15.69 13.40 -17.79
C LYS A 147 -15.91 13.76 -16.32
N TYR A 148 -14.88 13.57 -15.49
CA TYR A 148 -15.04 13.64 -14.03
C TYR A 148 -14.68 15.00 -13.43
N LEU A 149 -13.88 15.82 -14.13
CA LEU A 149 -13.44 17.13 -13.65
C LEU A 149 -13.86 18.28 -14.60
N GLY A 150 -14.55 17.98 -15.71
CA GLY A 150 -14.97 19.00 -16.67
C GLY A 150 -13.81 19.72 -17.37
N ALA A 151 -12.59 19.20 -17.26
CA ALA A 151 -11.41 19.79 -17.90
C ALA A 151 -11.55 19.77 -19.43
N GLU A 152 -10.97 20.73 -20.12
CA GLU A 152 -11.00 20.77 -21.59
C GLU A 152 -10.39 19.48 -22.19
N ASP A 153 -11.04 18.95 -23.23
CA ASP A 153 -10.55 17.78 -23.98
C ASP A 153 -9.42 18.20 -24.93
N THR A 154 -8.23 18.39 -24.36
CA THR A 154 -7.02 18.79 -25.08
C THR A 154 -5.98 17.67 -25.10
N ALA A 155 -5.10 17.71 -26.11
CA ALA A 155 -3.95 16.82 -26.18
C ALA A 155 -3.04 16.95 -24.95
N LEU A 156 -2.93 18.15 -24.37
CA LEU A 156 -2.16 18.42 -23.16
C LEU A 156 -2.76 17.70 -21.94
N ASN A 157 -4.05 17.87 -21.68
CA ASN A 157 -4.73 17.22 -20.54
C ASN A 157 -4.69 15.69 -20.67
N SER A 158 -4.92 15.18 -21.88
CA SER A 158 -4.77 13.75 -22.19
C SER A 158 -3.36 13.23 -21.89
N TRP A 159 -2.32 14.00 -22.25
CA TRP A 159 -0.94 13.67 -21.96
C TRP A 159 -0.63 13.72 -20.46
N ILE A 160 -1.06 14.76 -19.73
CA ILE A 160 -0.84 14.89 -18.28
C ILE A 160 -1.44 13.69 -17.54
N MET A 161 -2.69 13.35 -17.81
CA MET A 161 -3.36 12.23 -17.16
C MET A 161 -2.63 10.91 -17.42
N LYS A 162 -2.24 10.67 -18.68
CA LYS A 162 -1.48 9.47 -19.06
C LYS A 162 -0.11 9.43 -18.40
N HIS A 163 0.62 10.53 -18.38
CA HIS A 163 1.94 10.66 -17.75
C HIS A 163 1.88 10.33 -16.25
N VAL A 164 0.88 10.89 -15.56
CA VAL A 164 0.66 10.66 -14.12
C VAL A 164 0.33 9.20 -13.81
N LEU A 165 -0.57 8.57 -14.58
CA LEU A 165 -0.90 7.15 -14.39
C LEU A 165 0.27 6.22 -14.70
N VAL A 166 1.03 6.50 -15.76
CA VAL A 166 2.25 5.74 -16.06
C VAL A 166 3.29 5.92 -14.96
N GLY A 167 3.42 7.14 -14.42
CA GLY A 167 4.24 7.44 -13.24
C GLY A 167 3.84 6.65 -12.00
N MET A 168 2.54 6.55 -11.73
CA MET A 168 1.96 5.77 -10.64
C MET A 168 2.33 4.29 -10.76
N VAL A 169 2.07 3.69 -11.92
CA VAL A 169 2.43 2.30 -12.21
C VAL A 169 3.94 2.12 -12.04
N LYS A 170 4.76 3.00 -12.62
CA LYS A 170 6.22 2.91 -12.52
C LYS A 170 6.71 2.97 -11.07
N ARG A 171 6.16 3.83 -10.22
CA ARG A 171 6.50 3.95 -8.79
C ARG A 171 6.11 2.71 -7.99
N VAL A 172 4.98 2.07 -8.32
CA VAL A 172 4.54 0.82 -7.69
C VAL A 172 5.48 -0.34 -8.04
N PHE A 173 5.82 -0.50 -9.33
CA PHE A 173 6.68 -1.62 -9.78
C PHE A 173 8.17 -1.37 -9.56
N ASN A 174 8.61 -0.12 -9.51
CA ASN A 174 9.99 0.28 -9.26
C ASN A 174 10.05 1.36 -8.16
N PRO A 175 9.83 0.98 -6.88
CA PRO A 175 9.85 1.93 -5.77
C PRO A 175 11.14 2.77 -5.77
N GLY A 176 10.99 4.08 -5.59
CA GLY A 176 12.09 5.04 -5.61
C GLY A 176 12.63 5.37 -7.01
N CYS A 177 11.94 4.99 -8.08
CA CYS A 177 12.23 5.52 -9.41
C CYS A 177 12.05 7.05 -9.45
N LYS A 178 12.76 7.73 -10.36
CA LYS A 178 12.53 9.16 -10.58
C LYS A 178 11.15 9.37 -11.21
N PHE A 179 10.36 10.22 -10.54
CA PHE A 179 9.14 10.85 -11.01
C PHE A 179 9.01 12.11 -10.14
N ASP A 180 9.37 13.26 -10.69
CA ASP A 180 9.48 14.54 -9.98
C ASP A 180 8.47 15.58 -10.50
N GLU A 181 7.47 15.13 -11.25
CA GLU A 181 6.31 15.90 -11.68
C GLU A 181 5.10 15.67 -10.76
N LEU A 182 4.24 16.69 -10.66
CA LEU A 182 3.08 16.82 -9.79
C LEU A 182 1.93 17.36 -10.63
N MET A 183 0.84 16.60 -10.73
CA MET A 183 -0.40 17.13 -11.29
C MET A 183 -1.03 18.10 -10.30
N VAL A 184 -1.47 19.26 -10.77
CA VAL A 184 -2.08 20.28 -9.94
C VAL A 184 -3.49 20.56 -10.47
N LEU A 185 -4.50 20.14 -9.71
CA LEU A 185 -5.90 20.40 -10.03
C LEU A 185 -6.29 21.77 -9.51
N THR A 186 -6.57 22.71 -10.42
CA THR A 186 -7.01 24.07 -10.11
C THR A 186 -8.50 24.23 -10.33
N GLY A 187 -9.20 24.90 -9.43
CA GLY A 187 -10.63 25.21 -9.60
C GLY A 187 -11.34 25.36 -8.26
N ILE A 188 -12.61 25.74 -8.29
CA ILE A 188 -13.38 26.00 -7.07
C ILE A 188 -13.49 24.76 -6.16
N GLN A 189 -13.73 24.97 -4.86
CA GLN A 189 -13.98 23.89 -3.90
C GLN A 189 -15.29 23.15 -4.20
N GLY A 190 -15.40 21.91 -3.71
CA GLY A 190 -16.64 21.13 -3.80
C GLY A 190 -16.96 20.54 -5.18
N VAL A 191 -15.99 20.46 -6.09
CA VAL A 191 -16.16 19.93 -7.47
C VAL A 191 -15.67 18.49 -7.63
N GLY A 192 -15.39 17.79 -6.53
CA GLY A 192 -14.99 16.37 -6.56
C GLY A 192 -13.51 16.08 -6.80
N LYS A 193 -12.60 17.09 -6.69
CA LYS A 193 -11.14 16.90 -6.86
C LYS A 193 -10.59 15.77 -5.98
N THR A 194 -10.82 15.84 -4.67
CA THR A 194 -10.38 14.82 -3.71
C THR A 194 -11.00 13.46 -4.00
N SER A 195 -12.30 13.40 -4.27
CA SER A 195 -12.97 12.14 -4.62
C SER A 195 -12.40 11.51 -5.90
N PHE A 196 -12.03 12.32 -6.90
CA PHE A 196 -11.35 11.83 -8.09
C PHE A 196 -9.98 11.23 -7.74
N ILE A 197 -9.18 11.93 -6.95
CA ILE A 197 -7.84 11.48 -6.52
C ILE A 197 -7.93 10.18 -5.70
N GLU A 198 -8.88 10.09 -4.77
CA GLU A 198 -9.16 8.88 -3.99
C GLU A 198 -9.46 7.68 -4.89
N LYS A 199 -10.26 7.88 -5.95
CA LYS A 199 -10.57 6.82 -6.92
C LYS A 199 -9.37 6.42 -7.78
N LEU A 200 -8.46 7.35 -8.09
CA LEU A 200 -7.21 7.03 -8.79
C LEU A 200 -6.32 6.08 -7.99
N ALA A 201 -6.39 6.12 -6.66
CA ALA A 201 -5.64 5.22 -5.80
C ALA A 201 -6.09 3.76 -5.87
N LEU A 202 -7.17 3.45 -6.59
CA LEU A 202 -7.79 2.12 -6.77
C LEU A 202 -8.44 1.56 -5.49
N LEU A 203 -7.77 1.66 -4.35
CA LEU A 203 -8.26 1.25 -3.04
C LEU A 203 -8.06 2.37 -1.99
N PRO A 204 -8.99 2.55 -1.04
CA PRO A 204 -8.89 3.61 -0.02
C PRO A 204 -7.60 3.56 0.81
N GLU A 205 -7.08 2.38 1.11
CA GLU A 205 -5.85 2.20 1.90
C GLU A 205 -4.58 2.70 1.18
N TRP A 206 -4.62 2.80 -0.15
CA TRP A 206 -3.50 3.28 -0.98
C TRP A 206 -3.55 4.79 -1.23
N TYR A 207 -4.58 5.46 -0.73
CA TYR A 207 -4.74 6.90 -0.73
C TYR A 207 -4.32 7.51 0.62
N CYS A 208 -3.79 8.73 0.58
CA CYS A 208 -3.61 9.60 1.74
C CYS A 208 -3.72 11.05 1.29
N SER A 209 -4.20 11.93 2.16
CA SER A 209 -4.00 13.36 1.99
C SER A 209 -2.99 13.90 3.01
N LEU A 210 -2.30 14.97 2.62
CA LEU A 210 -1.37 15.72 3.45
C LEU A 210 -1.70 17.20 3.34
N ASN A 211 -1.91 17.83 4.49
CA ASN A 211 -2.04 19.29 4.62
C ASN A 211 -0.67 19.97 4.85
N ASN A 212 0.37 19.19 5.16
CA ASN A 212 1.73 19.68 5.39
C ASN A 212 2.76 18.65 4.90
N ILE A 213 3.79 19.14 4.23
CA ILE A 213 4.92 18.35 3.71
C ILE A 213 6.11 18.31 4.68
N LYS A 214 6.04 19.04 5.80
CA LYS A 214 7.11 19.13 6.80
C LYS A 214 6.96 18.04 7.86
N GLY A 215 8.12 17.58 8.35
CA GLY A 215 8.21 16.71 9.51
C GLY A 215 8.20 15.22 9.18
N LYS A 216 8.52 14.42 10.20
CA LYS A 216 8.63 12.96 10.10
C LYS A 216 7.27 12.30 9.85
N ASP A 217 6.20 12.92 10.34
CA ASP A 217 4.83 12.38 10.21
C ASP A 217 4.35 12.40 8.76
N ALA A 218 4.66 13.48 8.01
CA ALA A 218 4.35 13.57 6.58
C ALA A 218 4.99 12.42 5.80
N VAL A 219 6.24 12.09 6.11
CA VAL A 219 6.95 10.96 5.49
C VAL A 219 6.35 9.61 5.90
N SER A 220 6.03 9.42 7.18
CA SER A 220 5.42 8.19 7.70
C SER A 220 4.09 7.90 7.01
N ASN A 221 3.30 8.93 6.76
CA ASN A 221 2.01 8.84 6.07
C ASN A 221 2.11 8.42 4.59
N LEU A 222 3.29 8.57 3.96
CA LEU A 222 3.51 8.11 2.57
C LEU A 222 3.68 6.59 2.48
N VAL A 223 4.03 5.91 3.58
CA VAL A 223 4.34 4.48 3.55
C VAL A 223 3.08 3.67 3.26
N GLY A 224 3.16 2.76 2.29
CA GLY A 224 2.00 1.99 1.82
C GLY A 224 1.07 2.73 0.86
N LYS A 225 1.37 3.97 0.48
CA LYS A 225 0.52 4.77 -0.41
C LYS A 225 0.97 4.70 -1.86
N VAL A 226 0.00 4.84 -2.76
CA VAL A 226 0.17 4.86 -4.23
C VAL A 226 -0.18 6.25 -4.78
N VAL A 227 -1.16 6.92 -4.20
CA VAL A 227 -1.54 8.29 -4.55
C VAL A 227 -1.64 9.10 -3.28
N VAL A 228 -0.97 10.26 -3.27
CA VAL A 228 -1.01 11.18 -2.14
C VAL A 228 -1.49 12.54 -2.61
N GLU A 229 -2.59 13.01 -2.02
CA GLU A 229 -3.09 14.37 -2.22
C GLU A 229 -2.31 15.35 -1.35
N LEU A 230 -1.85 16.45 -1.95
CA LEU A 230 -1.37 17.63 -1.24
C LEU A 230 -2.53 18.64 -1.21
N GLU A 231 -3.28 18.61 -0.10
CA GLU A 231 -4.48 19.43 0.08
C GLU A 231 -4.11 20.90 0.24
N GLU A 232 -4.85 21.75 -0.49
CA GLU A 232 -4.71 23.22 -0.45
C GLU A 232 -3.27 23.69 -0.58
N PHE A 233 -2.47 23.05 -1.45
CA PHE A 233 -1.01 23.03 -1.39
C PHE A 233 -0.38 24.43 -1.22
N VAL A 234 -0.25 24.87 0.04
CA VAL A 234 0.10 26.25 0.42
C VAL A 234 1.51 26.59 -0.03
N ALA A 235 2.36 25.57 -0.17
CA ALA A 235 3.74 25.73 -0.59
C ALA A 235 3.89 26.30 -2.01
N LEU A 236 2.84 26.26 -2.84
CA LEU A 236 2.80 26.93 -4.15
C LEU A 236 2.71 28.46 -4.02
N ARG A 237 2.17 28.98 -2.90
CA ARG A 237 1.91 30.41 -2.71
C ARG A 237 3.10 31.18 -2.15
N ASN A 238 4.10 30.51 -1.59
CA ASN A 238 5.21 31.15 -0.88
C ASN A 238 6.57 30.67 -1.42
N THR A 239 7.36 31.61 -1.95
CA THR A 239 8.67 31.35 -2.55
C THR A 239 9.64 30.70 -1.56
N LYS A 240 9.55 30.98 -0.25
CA LYS A 240 10.38 30.32 0.77
C LYS A 240 10.06 28.84 0.96
N SER A 241 8.82 28.41 0.72
CA SER A 241 8.42 27.00 0.77
C SER A 241 8.54 26.28 -0.57
N ALA A 242 8.82 27.00 -1.66
CA ALA A 242 8.90 26.41 -3.00
C ALA A 242 10.08 25.44 -3.12
N ASP A 243 11.24 25.73 -2.52
CA ASP A 243 12.39 24.83 -2.55
C ASP A 243 12.17 23.58 -1.69
N GLU A 244 11.53 23.72 -0.52
CA GLU A 244 11.13 22.59 0.31
C GLU A 244 10.11 21.70 -0.42
N ALA A 245 9.15 22.30 -1.12
CA ALA A 245 8.22 21.58 -1.98
C ALA A 245 8.94 20.85 -3.10
N LYS A 246 9.90 21.49 -3.79
CA LYS A 246 10.68 20.85 -4.86
C LYS A 246 11.48 19.66 -4.34
N LEU A 247 12.12 19.79 -3.17
CA LEU A 247 12.83 18.69 -2.51
C LEU A 247 11.87 17.57 -2.12
N PHE A 248 10.72 17.92 -1.55
CA PHE A 248 9.69 16.95 -1.21
C PHE A 248 9.17 16.26 -2.46
N ILE A 249 8.84 16.94 -3.55
CA ILE A 249 8.34 16.31 -4.79
C ILE A 249 9.41 15.41 -5.41
N SER A 250 10.66 15.89 -5.49
CA SER A 250 11.75 15.21 -6.17
C SER A 250 12.32 14.01 -5.39
N ALA A 251 12.00 13.87 -4.10
CA ALA A 251 12.54 12.81 -3.27
C ALA A 251 12.17 11.42 -3.79
N ARG A 252 13.16 10.53 -3.74
CA ARG A 252 13.08 9.13 -4.21
C ARG A 252 12.97 8.16 -3.04
N THR A 253 13.62 8.53 -1.94
CA THR A 253 13.62 7.81 -0.66
C THR A 253 13.32 8.81 0.44
N SER A 254 12.78 8.31 1.55
CA SER A 254 12.64 9.06 2.78
C SER A 254 13.10 8.20 3.95
N THR A 255 13.95 8.75 4.81
CA THR A 255 14.40 8.06 6.02
C THR A 255 13.36 8.24 7.12
N VAL A 256 12.79 7.14 7.61
CA VAL A 256 11.76 7.14 8.65
C VAL A 256 11.97 6.01 9.64
N ARG A 257 11.62 6.23 10.91
CA ARG A 257 11.52 5.18 11.91
C ARG A 257 10.07 4.76 12.03
N LEU A 258 9.75 3.57 11.52
CA LEU A 258 8.41 3.01 11.67
C LEU A 258 8.16 2.60 13.14
N PRO A 259 6.91 2.65 13.65
CA PRO A 259 6.60 2.38 15.07
C PRO A 259 7.13 1.04 15.61
N TYR A 260 7.39 0.06 14.73
CA TYR A 260 7.86 -1.28 15.07
C TYR A 260 9.32 -1.53 14.70
N GLU A 261 10.01 -0.55 14.11
CA GLU A 261 11.42 -0.68 13.75
C GLU A 261 12.32 -0.05 14.81
N ARG A 262 13.34 -0.81 15.24
CA ARG A 262 14.36 -0.32 16.18
C ARG A 262 15.18 0.82 15.59
N PHE A 263 15.42 0.78 14.28
CA PHE A 263 16.26 1.72 13.57
C PHE A 263 15.46 2.45 12.49
N SER A 264 15.88 3.68 12.17
CA SER A 264 15.39 4.35 10.98
C SER A 264 15.79 3.56 9.74
N THR A 265 14.90 3.48 8.77
CA THR A 265 15.18 2.84 7.48
C THR A 265 14.80 3.76 6.33
N ASP A 266 15.50 3.61 5.21
CA ASP A 266 15.18 4.32 3.99
C ASP A 266 14.00 3.64 3.28
N VAL A 267 12.87 4.35 3.23
CA VAL A 267 11.69 3.90 2.50
C VAL A 267 11.74 4.49 1.10
N LYS A 268 11.78 3.61 0.09
CA LYS A 268 11.64 4.00 -1.31
C LYS A 268 10.20 4.41 -1.58
N ARG A 269 10.00 5.56 -2.22
CA ARG A 269 8.65 6.06 -2.51
C ARG A 269 7.95 5.26 -3.59
N THR A 270 6.75 4.80 -3.27
CA THR A 270 5.81 4.06 -4.11
C THR A 270 4.68 4.92 -4.67
N CYS A 271 4.55 6.16 -4.19
CA CYS A 271 3.45 7.05 -4.54
C CYS A 271 3.80 8.08 -5.61
N ILE A 272 2.76 8.51 -6.34
CA ILE A 272 2.70 9.80 -7.01
C ILE A 272 2.05 10.83 -6.09
N LEU A 273 2.33 12.10 -6.37
CA LEU A 273 1.72 13.23 -5.68
C LEU A 273 0.74 13.90 -6.63
N ILE A 274 -0.39 14.38 -6.10
CA ILE A 274 -1.34 15.24 -6.81
C ILE A 274 -1.69 16.39 -5.86
N ALA A 275 -1.64 17.63 -6.33
CA ALA A 275 -2.02 18.78 -5.52
C ALA A 275 -3.38 19.31 -5.92
N THR A 276 -4.11 19.84 -4.95
CA THR A 276 -5.34 20.57 -5.18
C THR A 276 -5.18 22.02 -4.72
N THR A 277 -5.70 22.96 -5.50
CA THR A 277 -5.71 24.38 -5.15
C THR A 277 -6.91 25.09 -5.78
N ASN A 278 -7.36 26.15 -5.12
CA ASN A 278 -8.36 27.06 -5.68
C ASN A 278 -7.73 28.27 -6.38
N ASP A 279 -6.41 28.40 -6.29
CA ASP A 279 -5.66 29.50 -6.88
C ASP A 279 -5.17 29.10 -8.27
N GLY A 280 -5.79 29.67 -9.32
CA GLY A 280 -5.39 29.46 -10.71
C GLY A 280 -4.07 30.15 -11.09
N THR A 281 -3.57 31.06 -10.24
CA THR A 281 -2.32 31.82 -10.46
C THR A 281 -1.13 31.24 -9.71
N PHE A 282 -1.25 30.02 -9.19
CA PHE A 282 -0.22 29.38 -8.36
C PHE A 282 1.16 29.24 -9.03
N LEU A 283 1.22 29.32 -10.36
CA LEU A 283 2.46 29.26 -11.13
C LEU A 283 3.22 30.60 -11.21
N GLY A 284 2.64 31.72 -10.76
CA GLY A 284 3.30 33.03 -10.68
C GLY A 284 4.29 33.33 -11.82
N ASP A 285 5.50 33.74 -11.46
CA ASP A 285 6.64 34.04 -12.35
C ASP A 285 7.57 32.82 -12.58
N PHE A 286 7.09 31.59 -12.38
CA PHE A 286 7.89 30.37 -12.52
C PHE A 286 8.15 29.97 -13.99
N SER A 287 8.71 30.89 -14.79
CA SER A 287 9.17 30.57 -16.15
C SER A 287 10.15 29.40 -16.10
N GLY A 288 9.86 28.34 -16.87
CA GLY A 288 10.68 27.12 -16.93
C GLY A 288 10.41 26.07 -15.85
N GLU A 289 9.36 26.20 -15.04
CA GLU A 289 9.01 25.15 -14.08
C GLU A 289 8.39 23.93 -14.77
N ARG A 290 9.06 22.79 -14.63
CA ARG A 290 8.68 21.52 -15.28
C ARG A 290 7.94 20.55 -14.36
N ARG A 291 7.91 20.84 -13.05
CA ARG A 291 7.36 19.91 -12.05
C ARG A 291 5.85 20.02 -11.91
N TYR A 292 5.25 21.16 -12.22
CA TYR A 292 3.82 21.36 -12.06
C TYR A 292 3.11 21.15 -13.38
N LEU A 293 2.15 20.23 -13.39
CA LEU A 293 1.30 19.92 -14.53
C LEU A 293 -0.12 20.41 -14.22
N PRO A 294 -0.46 21.68 -14.55
CA PRO A 294 -1.74 22.26 -14.21
C PRO A 294 -2.87 21.62 -15.03
N VAL A 295 -3.99 21.35 -14.37
CA VAL A 295 -5.24 20.93 -15.00
C VAL A 295 -6.36 21.76 -14.38
N GLU A 296 -7.04 22.55 -15.20
CA GLU A 296 -8.17 23.35 -14.78
C GLU A 296 -9.45 22.50 -14.71
N VAL A 297 -10.15 22.60 -13.59
CA VAL A 297 -11.38 21.89 -13.26
C VAL A 297 -12.55 22.84 -13.46
N MET A 298 -13.42 22.54 -14.42
CA MET A 298 -14.56 23.39 -14.78
C MET A 298 -15.86 22.74 -14.32
N LYS A 299 -16.43 23.26 -13.23
CA LYS A 299 -17.64 22.69 -12.60
C LYS A 299 -18.80 22.52 -13.58
N ASP A 300 -19.00 23.51 -14.46
CA ASP A 300 -20.15 23.54 -15.38
C ASP A 300 -20.10 22.44 -16.45
N ASN A 301 -18.92 21.85 -16.67
CA ASN A 301 -18.70 20.80 -17.65
C ASN A 301 -18.69 19.39 -17.04
N ILE A 302 -18.84 19.25 -15.71
CA ILE A 302 -18.81 17.95 -15.04
C ILE A 302 -20.05 17.15 -15.39
N GLN A 303 -19.85 15.96 -15.97
CA GLN A 303 -20.92 15.00 -16.20
C GLN A 303 -20.99 14.06 -15.00
N ILE A 304 -21.89 14.39 -14.05
CA ILE A 304 -22.16 13.51 -12.90
C ILE A 304 -22.83 12.23 -13.46
N PRO A 305 -22.35 11.02 -13.09
CA PRO A 305 -22.98 9.76 -13.47
C PRO A 305 -24.39 9.60 -12.90
#